data_AF-A0A7J3JR04-F1
#
_entry.id   AF-A0A7J3JR04-F1
#
_cell.length_a   1.000
_cell.length_b   1.000
_cell.length_c   1.000
_cell.angle_alpha   90.00
_cell.angle_beta   90.00
_cell.angle_gamma   90.00
#
_symmetry.space_group_name_H-M   'P 1'
#
loop_
_entity.id
_entity.type
_entity.pdbx_description
1 polymer ?
#
loop_
_entity_poly.entity_id
_entity_poly.type
_entity_poly.pdbx_seq_one_letter_code
_entity_poly.pdbx_strand_id
1 'polypeptide(L)'
;MALLVGYFLYRRVNLATLVLSSVLVDIEPLIVSIISRGYRLHGYTHTILSSIIFGMLIGYILYLLRRYLHTTLTTLSLTENSGSLRTYILGGVVGWLLHVLMDSPIYYDIRPFEPISVNPLFVPQYIEVVMAVYELAFYVGSIFYLHLLYRHLATVTTRNAGMVLIGFVGIGLGFISIPIGMLIPGFWSLVLILIALYIIYMGLVRLVSRYSMRLRLVFITSLISLALCYVLFEYMLGNIDFRILSQIGLGIYEVHTMIIASCIALLATVVLFHPILCCIARISKDRSLQLLLIAFIVGLVTIPLFVGIPITILTYLGLILKSPKLLEALSTIEREVLSTHADLC
;
A
#
# COMPACT_ATOMS: atom_id res chain seq x y z
N MET A 1 13.17 -0.74 1.53
CA MET A 1 14.02 -1.68 2.31
C MET A 1 13.34 -2.29 3.54
N ALA A 2 12.49 -1.56 4.27
CA ALA A 2 11.86 -2.05 5.50
C ALA A 2 11.20 -3.44 5.37
N LEU A 3 10.41 -3.66 4.32
CA LEU A 3 9.79 -4.97 4.06
C LEU A 3 10.82 -6.07 3.79
N LEU A 4 11.86 -5.78 3.00
CA LEU A 4 12.90 -6.74 2.65
C LEU A 4 13.74 -7.14 3.87
N VAL A 5 14.26 -6.16 4.60
CA VAL A 5 15.05 -6.41 5.82
C VAL A 5 14.17 -7.03 6.90
N GLY A 6 12.94 -6.54 7.05
CA GLY A 6 11.96 -7.08 7.98
C GLY A 6 11.64 -8.54 7.72
N TYR A 7 11.58 -8.98 6.45
CA TYR A 7 11.44 -10.39 6.11
C TYR A 7 12.62 -11.23 6.61
N PHE A 8 13.87 -10.79 6.42
CA PHE A 8 15.04 -11.54 6.94
C PHE A 8 15.14 -11.51 8.47
N LEU A 9 14.62 -10.46 9.10
CA LEU A 9 14.64 -10.27 10.55
C LEU A 9 13.33 -10.68 11.23
N TYR A 10 12.39 -11.32 10.53
CA TYR A 10 11.00 -11.50 11.02
C TYR A 10 10.90 -12.16 12.41
N ARG A 11 11.88 -12.99 12.79
CA ARG A 11 11.96 -13.65 14.10
C ARG A 11 12.57 -12.82 15.21
N ARG A 12 13.27 -11.73 14.88
CA ARG A 12 14.07 -10.90 15.80
C ARG A 12 13.47 -9.51 16.03
N VAL A 13 12.71 -9.01 15.07
CA VAL A 13 12.08 -7.69 15.13
C VAL A 13 10.58 -7.81 14.87
N ASN A 14 9.81 -6.92 15.47
CA ASN A 14 8.41 -6.80 15.11
C ASN A 14 8.27 -6.10 13.75
N LEU A 15 7.77 -6.81 12.74
CA LEU A 15 7.70 -6.33 11.35
C LEU A 15 6.82 -5.07 11.22
N ALA A 16 5.66 -5.05 11.87
CA ALA A 16 4.78 -3.86 11.90
C ALA A 16 5.52 -2.63 12.44
N THR A 17 6.25 -2.81 13.54
CA THR A 17 7.01 -1.72 14.19
C THR A 17 8.14 -1.23 13.31
N LEU A 18 8.85 -2.14 12.64
CA LEU A 18 9.91 -1.78 11.70
C LEU A 18 9.38 -0.95 10.53
N VAL A 19 8.29 -1.40 9.90
CA VAL A 19 7.67 -0.68 8.77
C VAL A 19 7.13 0.67 9.24
N LEU A 20 6.33 0.71 10.32
CA LEU A 20 5.76 1.95 10.83
C LEU A 20 6.84 2.94 11.24
N SER A 21 7.87 2.48 11.96
CA SER A 21 8.96 3.37 12.38
C SER A 21 9.75 3.93 11.19
N SER A 22 9.88 3.18 10.09
CA SER A 22 10.53 3.68 8.88
C SER A 22 9.71 4.74 8.13
N VAL A 23 8.37 4.74 8.28
CA VAL A 23 7.48 5.74 7.66
C VAL A 23 7.36 6.98 8.53
N LEU A 24 7.40 6.84 9.86
CA LEU A 24 7.26 7.98 10.77
C LEU A 24 8.44 8.97 10.71
N VAL A 25 9.59 8.57 10.17
CA VAL A 25 10.76 9.45 9.99
C VAL A 25 10.42 10.63 9.07
N ASP A 26 9.60 10.37 8.03
CA ASP A 26 9.17 11.33 7.02
C ASP A 26 8.20 12.41 7.54
N ILE A 27 7.71 12.30 8.77
CA ILE A 27 6.82 13.32 9.34
C ILE A 27 7.53 14.68 9.44
N GLU A 28 8.81 14.70 9.81
CA GLU A 28 9.58 15.96 9.88
C GLU A 28 9.67 16.64 8.50
N PRO A 29 10.24 16.02 7.45
CA PRO A 29 10.36 16.66 6.14
C PRO A 29 9.00 17.00 5.55
N LEU A 30 7.95 16.20 5.79
CA LEU A 30 6.59 16.52 5.38
C LEU A 30 6.08 17.81 6.03
N ILE A 31 6.19 17.96 7.35
CA ILE A 31 5.75 19.16 8.07
C ILE A 31 6.57 20.38 7.61
N VAL A 32 7.89 20.21 7.47
CA VAL A 32 8.80 21.28 7.05
C VAL A 32 8.44 21.76 5.64
N SER A 33 8.21 20.85 4.70
CA SER A 33 7.82 21.18 3.33
C SER A 33 6.55 22.05 3.24
N ILE A 34 5.64 21.91 4.21
CA ILE A 34 4.37 22.65 4.26
C ILE A 34 4.52 23.99 4.99
N ILE A 35 5.24 24.01 6.11
CA ILE A 35 5.17 25.12 7.09
C ILE A 35 6.44 25.98 7.10
N SER A 36 7.62 25.42 6.80
CA SER A 36 8.90 26.09 7.07
C SER A 36 9.82 26.14 5.85
N ARG A 37 10.19 27.37 5.45
CA ARG A 37 11.13 27.62 4.33
C ARG A 37 12.57 27.88 4.78
N GLY A 38 12.84 28.02 6.08
CA GLY A 38 14.15 28.37 6.64
C GLY A 38 14.82 27.26 7.47
N TYR A 39 14.12 26.15 7.68
CA TYR A 39 14.65 24.96 8.35
C TYR A 39 15.13 23.95 7.31
N ARG A 40 16.14 23.13 7.64
CA ARG A 40 16.59 22.04 6.78
C ARG A 40 15.44 21.07 6.55
N LEU A 41 15.28 20.56 5.34
CA LEU A 41 14.20 19.63 5.04
C LEU A 41 14.32 18.38 5.92
N HIS A 42 15.53 17.85 6.02
CA HIS A 42 15.87 16.74 6.92
C HIS A 42 16.66 17.25 8.13
N GLY A 43 15.95 17.40 9.23
CA GLY A 43 16.47 17.99 10.44
C GLY A 43 16.93 16.96 11.47
N TYR A 44 16.52 17.15 12.72
CA TYR A 44 16.98 16.32 13.83
C TYR A 44 16.43 14.89 13.82
N THR A 45 15.36 14.59 13.06
CA THR A 45 14.88 13.20 12.99
C THR A 45 15.80 12.32 12.14
N HIS A 46 16.62 12.92 11.27
CA HIS A 46 17.51 12.26 10.32
C HIS A 46 18.97 12.12 10.83
N THR A 47 19.13 11.78 12.11
CA THR A 47 20.45 11.46 12.69
C THR A 47 20.48 10.01 13.19
N ILE A 48 21.68 9.42 13.31
CA ILE A 48 21.81 8.06 13.86
C ILE A 48 21.39 8.04 15.35
N LEU A 49 21.73 9.09 16.10
CA LEU A 49 21.35 9.21 17.50
C LEU A 49 19.83 9.32 17.67
N SER A 50 19.17 10.16 16.87
CA SER A 50 17.71 10.29 16.87
C SER A 50 17.03 8.99 16.44
N SER A 51 17.62 8.22 15.52
CA SER A 51 17.12 6.91 15.12
C SER A 51 17.04 5.94 16.30
N ILE A 52 18.01 5.98 17.21
CA ILE A 52 17.98 5.17 18.43
C ILE A 52 16.89 5.69 19.37
N ILE A 53 16.86 6.99 19.66
CA ILE A 53 15.92 7.58 20.63
C ILE A 53 14.46 7.44 20.17
N PHE A 54 14.14 7.93 18.97
CA PHE A 54 12.78 7.87 18.45
C PHE A 54 12.37 6.45 18.05
N GLY A 55 13.29 5.64 17.53
CA GLY A 55 13.02 4.23 17.27
C GLY A 55 12.64 3.45 18.54
N MET A 56 13.35 3.68 19.66
CA MET A 56 12.96 3.14 20.96
C MET A 56 11.59 3.65 21.41
N LEU A 57 11.33 4.95 21.28
CA LEU A 57 10.05 5.56 21.66
C LEU A 57 8.87 4.97 20.87
N ILE A 58 8.98 4.90 19.54
CA ILE A 58 7.96 4.31 18.68
C ILE A 58 7.77 2.83 18.98
N GLY A 59 8.86 2.09 19.17
CA GLY A 59 8.78 0.69 19.58
C GLY A 59 8.04 0.51 20.91
N TYR A 60 8.32 1.36 21.90
CA TYR A 60 7.62 1.33 23.19
C TYR A 60 6.14 1.67 23.05
N ILE A 61 5.80 2.72 22.32
CA ILE A 61 4.40 3.13 22.07
C ILE A 61 3.63 2.00 21.38
N LEU A 62 4.19 1.41 20.32
CA LEU A 62 3.55 0.30 19.60
C LEU A 62 3.44 -0.96 20.46
N TYR A 63 4.39 -1.19 21.38
CA TYR A 63 4.26 -2.23 22.38
C TYR A 63 3.07 -1.98 23.31
N LEU A 64 2.87 -0.75 23.81
CA LEU A 64 1.69 -0.43 24.64
C LEU A 64 0.37 -0.58 23.85
N LEU A 65 0.36 -0.17 22.58
CA LEU A 65 -0.80 -0.27 21.69
C LEU A 65 -1.04 -1.68 21.15
N ARG A 66 -0.16 -2.64 21.42
CA ARG A 66 -0.22 -4.00 20.85
C ARG A 66 -1.58 -4.67 21.07
N ARG A 67 -2.23 -4.46 22.22
CA ARG A 67 -3.53 -5.08 22.52
C ARG A 67 -4.64 -4.59 21.59
N TYR A 68 -4.59 -3.32 21.19
CA TYR A 68 -5.59 -2.71 20.30
C TYR A 68 -5.33 -3.05 18.84
N LEU A 69 -4.07 -3.24 18.46
CA LEU A 69 -3.66 -3.52 17.07
C LEU A 69 -3.48 -5.01 16.77
N HIS A 70 -3.49 -5.88 17.79
CA HIS A 70 -3.11 -7.29 17.67
C HIS A 70 -3.92 -8.01 16.59
N THR A 71 -5.24 -7.88 16.59
CA THR A 71 -6.11 -8.61 15.65
C THR A 71 -5.82 -8.23 14.20
N THR A 72 -5.69 -6.93 13.91
CA THR A 72 -5.42 -6.45 12.54
C THR A 72 -4.01 -6.82 12.10
N LEU A 73 -3.00 -6.57 12.94
CA LEU A 73 -1.60 -6.84 12.60
C LEU A 73 -1.32 -8.34 12.45
N THR A 74 -2.00 -9.20 13.21
CA THR A 74 -1.89 -10.66 13.04
C THR A 74 -2.54 -11.10 11.74
N THR A 75 -3.76 -10.64 11.43
CA THR A 75 -4.41 -10.93 10.13
C THR A 75 -3.55 -10.51 8.92
N LEU A 76 -2.81 -9.41 9.04
CA LEU A 76 -1.87 -8.93 8.00
C LEU A 76 -0.49 -9.60 8.05
N SER A 77 -0.27 -10.59 8.92
CA SER A 77 1.04 -11.24 9.09
C SER A 77 2.20 -10.27 9.40
N LEU A 78 1.88 -9.12 10.00
CA LEU A 78 2.86 -8.10 10.40
C LEU A 78 3.35 -8.27 11.84
N THR A 79 2.74 -9.17 12.60
CA THR A 79 3.21 -9.56 13.92
C THR A 79 3.02 -11.05 14.13
N GLU A 80 4.04 -11.71 14.68
CA GLU A 80 3.87 -12.99 15.37
C GLU A 80 3.36 -12.73 16.79
N ASN A 81 2.72 -13.74 17.40
CA ASN A 81 2.07 -13.62 18.70
C ASN A 81 3.00 -13.08 19.80
N SER A 82 2.44 -12.18 20.62
CA SER A 82 3.02 -11.67 21.88
C SER A 82 4.51 -11.37 21.85
N GLY A 83 4.97 -10.61 20.84
CA GLY A 83 6.34 -10.11 20.80
C GLY A 83 6.74 -9.43 22.12
N SER A 84 7.94 -9.75 22.61
CA SER A 84 8.50 -9.10 23.80
C SER A 84 8.73 -7.61 23.54
N LEU A 85 8.79 -6.78 24.60
CA LEU A 85 9.15 -5.36 24.44
C LEU A 85 10.43 -5.19 23.62
N ARG A 86 11.41 -6.09 23.81
CA ARG A 86 12.67 -6.09 23.05
C ARG A 86 12.45 -6.16 21.54
N THR A 87 11.56 -7.01 21.03
CA THR A 87 11.34 -7.13 19.57
C THR A 87 10.70 -5.89 18.97
N TYR A 88 9.85 -5.19 19.74
CA TYR A 88 9.28 -3.91 19.34
C TYR A 88 10.35 -2.81 19.33
N ILE A 89 11.12 -2.67 20.42
CA ILE A 89 12.21 -1.70 20.49
C ILE A 89 13.22 -1.90 19.35
N LEU A 90 13.65 -3.14 19.10
CA LEU A 90 14.55 -3.45 18.00
C LEU A 90 13.91 -3.15 16.64
N GLY A 91 12.63 -3.46 16.45
CA GLY A 91 11.91 -3.10 15.23
C GLY A 91 11.92 -1.59 14.99
N GLY A 92 11.65 -0.79 16.02
CA GLY A 92 11.61 0.66 15.91
C GLY A 92 12.97 1.26 15.61
N VAL A 93 14.01 0.88 16.37
CA VAL A 93 15.38 1.35 16.14
C VAL A 93 15.88 0.94 14.75
N VAL A 94 15.70 -0.32 14.36
CA VAL A 94 16.14 -0.79 13.04
C VAL A 94 15.36 -0.11 11.92
N GLY A 95 14.04 0.07 12.06
CA GLY A 95 13.21 0.73 11.05
C GLY A 95 13.61 2.20 10.83
N TRP A 96 13.76 2.95 11.91
CA TRP A 96 14.18 4.36 11.85
C TRP A 96 15.60 4.50 11.30
N LEU A 97 16.54 3.69 11.81
CA LEU A 97 17.94 3.73 11.38
C LEU A 97 18.07 3.35 9.90
N LEU A 98 17.36 2.34 9.43
CA LEU A 98 17.37 1.95 8.01
C LEU A 98 16.91 3.10 7.12
N HIS A 99 15.86 3.82 7.52
CA HIS A 99 15.37 4.97 6.77
C HIS A 99 16.46 6.06 6.68
N VAL A 100 17.02 6.49 7.82
CA VAL A 100 18.07 7.52 7.84
C VAL A 100 19.29 7.11 7.01
N LEU A 101 19.70 5.84 7.09
CA LEU A 101 20.81 5.31 6.29
C LEU A 101 20.48 5.21 4.79
N MET A 102 19.21 5.05 4.41
CA MET A 102 18.79 5.08 3.02
C MET A 102 18.82 6.50 2.45
N ASP A 103 18.40 7.47 3.24
CA ASP A 103 18.30 8.84 2.76
C ASP A 103 19.66 9.55 2.76
N SER A 104 20.59 9.15 3.64
CA SER A 104 21.92 9.76 3.74
C SER A 104 22.73 9.75 2.42
N PRO A 105 22.75 8.67 1.60
CA PRO A 105 23.36 8.70 0.26
C PRO A 105 22.77 9.71 -0.73
N ILE A 106 21.48 10.04 -0.57
CA ILE A 106 20.68 10.79 -1.56
C ILE A 106 20.66 12.28 -1.25
N TYR A 107 20.59 12.66 0.03
CA TYR A 107 20.35 14.05 0.42
C TYR A 107 21.56 14.70 1.08
N TYR A 108 21.98 15.83 0.54
CA TYR A 108 23.13 16.57 1.05
C TYR A 108 22.87 17.24 2.41
N ASP A 109 21.61 17.53 2.76
CA ASP A 109 21.22 18.27 3.96
C ASP A 109 21.08 17.38 5.21
N ILE A 110 20.97 16.06 5.03
CA ILE A 110 20.97 15.07 6.10
C ILE A 110 22.31 15.05 6.82
N ARG A 111 22.30 15.05 8.16
CA ARG A 111 23.51 15.04 8.97
C ARG A 111 23.49 13.85 9.93
N PRO A 112 23.92 12.66 9.47
CA PRO A 112 23.74 11.43 10.23
C PRO A 112 24.53 11.42 11.56
N PHE A 113 25.63 12.19 11.62
CA PHE A 113 26.56 12.27 12.75
C PHE A 113 26.61 13.66 13.41
N GLU A 114 25.49 14.39 13.52
CA GLU A 114 25.42 15.66 14.29
C GLU A 114 26.15 15.50 15.65
N PRO A 115 27.05 16.45 16.04
CA PRO A 115 27.19 17.81 15.54
C PRO A 115 28.03 18.01 14.26
N ILE A 116 28.49 16.93 13.61
CA ILE A 116 29.21 17.06 12.33
C ILE A 116 28.27 17.69 11.29
N SER A 117 28.66 18.86 10.77
CA SER A 117 27.82 19.71 9.93
C SER A 117 27.70 19.25 8.47
N VAL A 118 28.35 18.14 8.12
CA VAL A 118 28.40 17.58 6.76
C VAL A 118 27.83 16.17 6.72
N ASN A 119 27.35 15.76 5.54
CA ASN A 119 26.96 14.38 5.28
C ASN A 119 28.13 13.59 4.67
N PRO A 120 28.87 12.76 5.44
CA PRO A 120 29.96 11.98 4.87
C PRO A 120 29.47 10.81 4.00
N LEU A 121 28.18 10.49 4.02
CA LEU A 121 27.59 9.38 3.27
C LEU A 121 26.97 9.83 1.94
N PHE A 122 26.88 11.13 1.68
CA PHE A 122 26.29 11.68 0.46
C PHE A 122 27.14 11.30 -0.77
N VAL A 123 26.53 10.62 -1.74
CA VAL A 123 27.20 10.08 -2.94
C VAL A 123 26.42 10.44 -4.21
N PRO A 124 26.38 11.73 -4.59
CA PRO A 124 25.52 12.22 -5.68
C PRO A 124 25.81 11.54 -7.02
N GLN A 125 27.06 11.14 -7.27
CA GLN A 125 27.46 10.45 -8.49
C GLN A 125 26.82 9.07 -8.69
N TYR A 126 26.20 8.49 -7.65
CA TYR A 126 25.56 7.17 -7.70
C TYR A 126 24.05 7.23 -7.42
N ILE A 127 23.43 8.42 -7.43
CA ILE A 127 22.02 8.60 -7.04
C ILE A 127 21.07 7.70 -7.84
N GLU A 128 21.27 7.58 -9.16
CA GLU A 128 20.43 6.72 -10.02
C GLU A 128 20.53 5.24 -9.62
N VAL A 129 21.75 4.77 -9.35
CA VAL A 129 22.00 3.38 -8.93
C VAL A 129 21.41 3.11 -7.55
N VAL A 130 21.60 4.04 -6.60
CA VAL A 130 21.05 3.94 -5.25
C VAL A 130 19.53 3.87 -5.28
N MET A 131 18.89 4.75 -6.05
CA MET A 131 17.43 4.77 -6.20
C MET A 131 16.90 3.50 -6.88
N ALA A 132 17.58 3.01 -7.93
CA ALA A 132 17.22 1.75 -8.58
C ALA A 132 17.31 0.55 -7.62
N VAL A 133 18.33 0.52 -6.74
CA VAL A 133 18.45 -0.51 -5.69
C VAL A 133 17.30 -0.42 -4.68
N TYR A 134 16.86 0.79 -4.33
CA TYR A 134 15.76 0.99 -3.38
C TYR A 134 14.41 0.58 -3.96
N GLU A 135 14.17 0.92 -5.23
CA GLU A 135 13.02 0.49 -6.01
C GLU A 135 12.99 -1.04 -6.11
N LEU A 136 14.08 -1.68 -6.54
CA LEU A 136 14.18 -3.14 -6.63
C LEU A 136 13.90 -3.80 -5.28
N ALA A 137 14.49 -3.28 -4.20
CA ALA A 137 14.29 -3.84 -2.87
C ALA A 137 12.86 -3.65 -2.34
N PHE A 138 12.17 -2.58 -2.72
CA PHE A 138 10.76 -2.41 -2.43
C PHE A 138 9.93 -3.52 -3.08
N TYR A 139 10.15 -3.79 -4.38
CA TYR A 139 9.40 -4.82 -5.10
C TYR A 139 9.72 -6.23 -4.61
N VAL A 140 10.99 -6.56 -4.41
CA VAL A 140 11.41 -7.85 -3.84
C VAL A 140 10.86 -8.03 -2.43
N GLY A 141 10.94 -6.99 -1.59
CA GLY A 141 10.36 -7.01 -0.24
C GLY A 141 8.84 -7.18 -0.25
N SER A 142 8.14 -6.55 -1.19
CA SER A 142 6.69 -6.69 -1.39
C SER A 142 6.32 -8.12 -1.78
N ILE A 143 7.06 -8.76 -2.69
CA ILE A 143 6.86 -10.16 -3.07
C ILE A 143 7.02 -11.08 -1.86
N PHE A 144 8.09 -10.91 -1.08
CA PHE A 144 8.30 -11.72 0.12
C PHE A 144 7.22 -11.52 1.18
N TYR A 145 6.79 -10.27 1.40
CA TYR A 145 5.72 -9.99 2.34
C TYR A 145 4.37 -10.57 1.89
N LEU A 146 4.00 -10.44 0.61
CA LEU A 146 2.78 -11.05 0.07
C LEU A 146 2.84 -12.59 0.14
N HIS A 147 4.01 -13.19 -0.05
CA HIS A 147 4.20 -14.62 0.15
C HIS A 147 4.01 -15.04 1.61
N LEU A 148 4.57 -14.29 2.56
CA LEU A 148 4.38 -14.52 3.99
C LEU A 148 2.90 -14.41 4.37
N LEU A 149 2.23 -13.36 3.90
CA LEU A 149 0.80 -13.14 4.09
C LEU A 149 -0.04 -14.28 3.52
N TYR A 150 0.28 -14.76 2.31
CA TYR A 150 -0.38 -15.92 1.70
C TYR A 150 -0.28 -17.17 2.57
N ARG A 151 0.93 -17.47 3.06
CA ARG A 151 1.14 -18.64 3.94
C ARG A 151 0.37 -18.52 5.23
N HIS A 152 0.32 -17.32 5.82
CA HIS A 152 -0.45 -17.08 7.03
C HIS A 152 -1.96 -17.27 6.78
N LEU A 153 -2.51 -16.59 5.77
CA LEU A 153 -3.94 -16.64 5.46
C LEU A 153 -4.42 -18.04 5.07
N ALA A 154 -3.58 -18.84 4.40
CA ALA A 154 -3.88 -20.24 4.11
C ALA A 154 -4.14 -21.10 5.37
N THR A 155 -3.71 -20.66 6.55
CA THR A 155 -3.94 -21.35 7.83
C THR A 155 -5.13 -20.80 8.63
N VAL A 156 -5.58 -19.57 8.34
CA VAL A 156 -6.57 -18.86 9.18
C VAL A 156 -7.94 -18.74 8.48
N THR A 157 -7.99 -18.80 7.16
CA THR A 157 -9.19 -18.54 6.37
C THR A 157 -9.31 -19.50 5.19
N THR A 158 -10.45 -19.46 4.51
CA THR A 158 -10.61 -20.08 3.21
C THR A 158 -9.65 -19.46 2.18
N ARG A 159 -9.21 -20.27 1.21
CA ARG A 159 -8.25 -19.87 0.18
C ARG A 159 -8.73 -18.65 -0.61
N ASN A 160 -10.02 -18.60 -0.95
CA ASN A 160 -10.56 -17.54 -1.80
C ASN A 160 -10.67 -16.21 -1.05
N ALA A 161 -11.13 -16.22 0.21
CA ALA A 161 -11.13 -15.03 1.07
C ALA A 161 -9.70 -14.50 1.31
N GLY A 162 -8.74 -15.40 1.51
CA GLY A 162 -7.32 -15.04 1.63
C GLY A 162 -6.77 -14.36 0.37
N MET A 163 -7.09 -14.88 -0.82
CA MET A 163 -6.71 -14.25 -2.09
C MET A 163 -7.24 -12.82 -2.22
N VAL A 164 -8.49 -12.57 -1.85
CA VAL A 164 -9.08 -11.22 -1.86
C VAL A 164 -8.27 -10.27 -0.98
N LEU A 165 -7.94 -10.66 0.25
CA LEU A 165 -7.15 -9.82 1.16
C LEU A 165 -5.72 -9.58 0.65
N ILE A 166 -5.05 -10.58 0.10
CA ILE A 166 -3.71 -10.45 -0.50
C ILE A 166 -3.73 -9.44 -1.63
N GLY A 167 -4.73 -9.53 -2.51
CA GLY A 167 -4.90 -8.58 -3.60
C GLY A 167 -5.22 -7.18 -3.08
N PHE A 168 -6.04 -7.02 -2.03
CA PHE A 168 -6.25 -5.72 -1.40
C PHE A 168 -4.93 -5.12 -0.91
N VAL A 169 -4.11 -5.88 -0.19
CA VAL A 169 -2.79 -5.44 0.30
C VAL A 169 -1.85 -5.12 -0.87
N GLY A 170 -1.85 -5.94 -1.93
CA GLY A 170 -1.06 -5.71 -3.14
C GLY A 170 -1.38 -4.40 -3.84
N ILE A 171 -2.66 -4.02 -3.91
CA ILE A 171 -3.08 -2.71 -4.42
C ILE A 171 -2.47 -1.57 -3.58
N GLY A 172 -2.49 -1.68 -2.25
CA GLY A 172 -1.90 -0.69 -1.36
C GLY A 172 -0.40 -0.53 -1.57
N LEU A 173 0.33 -1.64 -1.71
CA LEU A 173 1.76 -1.64 -2.03
C LEU A 173 2.03 -0.99 -3.40
N GLY A 174 1.18 -1.26 -4.40
CA GLY A 174 1.28 -0.64 -5.72
C GLY A 174 1.06 0.88 -5.69
N PHE A 175 0.12 1.37 -4.90
CA PHE A 175 -0.05 2.82 -4.71
C PHE A 175 1.14 3.46 -3.99
N ILE A 176 1.67 2.80 -2.95
CA ILE A 176 2.86 3.27 -2.22
C ILE A 176 4.08 3.34 -3.15
N SER A 177 4.18 2.50 -4.18
CA SER A 177 5.32 2.52 -5.12
C SER A 177 5.23 3.55 -6.23
N ILE A 178 4.08 4.19 -6.45
CA ILE A 178 3.93 5.23 -7.49
C ILE A 178 5.02 6.31 -7.41
N PRO A 179 5.27 6.95 -6.24
CA PRO A 179 6.30 7.99 -6.14
C PRO A 179 7.75 7.47 -6.20
N ILE A 180 7.97 6.15 -6.24
CA ILE A 180 9.32 5.55 -6.13
C ILE A 180 9.98 5.33 -7.50
N GLY A 181 9.20 5.14 -8.57
CA GLY A 181 9.72 4.71 -9.87
C GLY A 181 10.51 5.79 -10.61
N MET A 182 11.82 5.58 -10.80
CA MET A 182 12.72 6.53 -11.48
C MET A 182 12.95 6.20 -12.97
N LEU A 183 13.02 4.91 -13.32
CA LEU A 183 13.36 4.47 -14.69
C LEU A 183 12.18 4.58 -15.66
N ILE A 184 11.01 4.11 -15.22
CA ILE A 184 9.73 4.24 -15.94
C ILE A 184 8.67 4.53 -14.87
N PRO A 185 8.43 5.81 -14.55
CA PRO A 185 7.52 6.20 -13.47
C PRO A 185 6.18 5.47 -13.58
N GLY A 186 5.84 4.73 -12.53
CA GLY A 186 4.55 4.04 -12.41
C GLY A 186 4.40 2.71 -13.17
N PHE A 187 5.32 2.28 -14.04
CA PHE A 187 5.16 1.01 -14.78
C PHE A 187 5.07 -0.20 -13.85
N TRP A 188 6.05 -0.36 -12.96
CA TRP A 188 6.09 -1.49 -12.02
C TRP A 188 4.95 -1.41 -10.98
N SER A 189 4.57 -0.20 -10.58
CA SER A 189 3.39 0.06 -9.75
C SER A 189 2.11 -0.42 -10.44
N LEU A 190 1.93 -0.11 -11.73
CA LEU A 190 0.80 -0.56 -12.53
C LEU A 190 0.79 -2.10 -12.66
N VAL A 191 1.93 -2.72 -12.93
CA VAL A 191 2.06 -4.19 -12.99
C VAL A 191 1.63 -4.83 -11.66
N LEU A 192 2.10 -4.29 -10.52
CA LEU A 192 1.74 -4.79 -9.20
C LEU A 192 0.23 -4.63 -8.92
N ILE A 193 -0.36 -3.48 -9.26
CA ILE A 193 -1.81 -3.23 -9.13
C ILE A 193 -2.60 -4.20 -10.01
N LEU A 194 -2.18 -4.45 -11.25
CA LEU A 194 -2.84 -5.36 -12.17
C LEU A 194 -2.82 -6.81 -11.68
N ILE A 195 -1.66 -7.28 -11.21
CA ILE A 195 -1.53 -8.60 -10.60
C ILE A 195 -2.44 -8.69 -9.36
N ALA A 196 -2.45 -7.66 -8.52
CA ALA A 196 -3.27 -7.62 -7.33
C ALA A 196 -4.77 -7.66 -7.66
N LEU A 197 -5.23 -6.88 -8.65
CA LEU A 197 -6.61 -6.91 -9.15
C LEU A 197 -6.99 -8.29 -9.71
N TYR A 198 -6.08 -8.94 -10.46
CA TYR A 198 -6.28 -10.30 -10.94
C TYR A 198 -6.45 -11.31 -9.79
N ILE A 199 -5.63 -11.21 -8.75
CA ILE A 199 -5.74 -12.08 -7.55
C ILE A 199 -7.08 -11.87 -6.86
N ILE A 200 -7.52 -10.61 -6.67
CA ILE A 200 -8.84 -10.33 -6.08
C ILE A 200 -9.94 -10.95 -6.95
N TYR A 201 -9.90 -10.70 -8.26
CA TYR A 201 -10.85 -11.23 -9.20
C TYR A 201 -10.96 -12.76 -9.13
N MET A 202 -9.82 -13.47 -9.12
CA MET A 202 -9.79 -14.93 -9.01
C MET A 202 -10.34 -15.44 -7.68
N GLY A 203 -10.07 -14.74 -6.57
CA GLY A 203 -10.70 -15.04 -5.28
C GLY A 203 -12.21 -14.85 -5.33
N LEU A 204 -12.68 -13.74 -5.90
CA LEU A 204 -14.10 -13.38 -5.99
C LEU A 204 -14.92 -14.30 -6.91
N VAL A 205 -14.40 -14.66 -8.09
CA VAL A 205 -15.10 -15.57 -9.02
C VAL A 205 -15.35 -16.94 -8.38
N ARG A 206 -14.38 -17.43 -7.61
CA ARG A 206 -14.51 -18.70 -6.89
C ARG A 206 -15.44 -18.60 -5.70
N LEU A 207 -15.43 -17.45 -5.01
CA LEU A 207 -16.32 -17.18 -3.89
C LEU A 207 -17.79 -17.13 -4.32
N VAL A 208 -18.07 -16.53 -5.48
CA VAL A 208 -19.44 -16.30 -5.95
C VAL A 208 -19.64 -16.95 -7.33
N SER A 209 -19.52 -18.28 -7.37
CA SER A 209 -19.63 -19.10 -8.59
C SER A 209 -20.90 -18.80 -9.42
N ARG A 210 -21.98 -18.41 -8.73
CA ARG A 210 -23.27 -17.97 -9.29
C ARG A 210 -23.18 -16.76 -10.24
N TYR A 211 -22.18 -15.89 -10.08
CA TYR A 211 -21.98 -14.72 -10.96
C TYR A 211 -20.73 -14.84 -11.83
N SER A 212 -20.12 -16.03 -11.95
CA SER A 212 -18.82 -16.20 -12.62
C SER A 212 -18.79 -15.70 -14.08
N MET A 213 -19.91 -15.75 -14.81
CA MET A 213 -19.99 -15.22 -16.19
C MET A 213 -20.01 -13.69 -16.21
N ARG A 214 -20.83 -13.07 -15.34
CA ARG A 214 -20.89 -11.60 -15.22
C ARG A 214 -19.56 -11.04 -14.76
N LEU A 215 -18.93 -11.66 -13.76
CA LEU A 215 -17.59 -11.25 -13.31
C LEU A 215 -16.55 -11.38 -14.43
N ARG A 216 -16.55 -12.49 -15.19
CA ARG A 216 -15.64 -12.69 -16.34
C ARG A 216 -15.78 -11.59 -17.37
N LEU A 217 -17.00 -11.28 -17.78
CA LEU A 217 -17.25 -10.23 -18.76
C LEU A 217 -16.75 -8.87 -18.26
N VAL A 218 -17.08 -8.52 -17.02
CA VAL A 218 -16.66 -7.25 -16.41
C VAL A 218 -15.13 -7.15 -16.28
N PHE A 219 -14.45 -8.25 -15.94
CA PHE A 219 -12.99 -8.26 -15.83
C PHE A 219 -12.31 -8.08 -17.19
N ILE A 220 -12.80 -8.77 -18.23
CA ILE A 220 -12.30 -8.61 -19.59
C ILE A 220 -12.54 -7.18 -20.09
N THR A 221 -13.74 -6.63 -19.93
CA THR A 221 -14.02 -5.25 -20.35
C THR A 221 -13.18 -4.22 -19.60
N SER A 222 -12.92 -4.46 -18.31
CA SER A 222 -12.03 -3.64 -17.50
C SER A 222 -10.59 -3.65 -18.01
N LEU A 223 -10.04 -4.83 -18.33
CA LEU A 223 -8.70 -4.96 -18.90
C LEU A 223 -8.60 -4.29 -20.28
N ILE A 224 -9.60 -4.49 -21.15
CA ILE A 224 -9.65 -3.86 -22.47
C ILE A 224 -9.71 -2.33 -22.32
N SER A 225 -10.57 -1.82 -21.44
CA SER A 225 -10.66 -0.39 -21.17
C SER A 225 -9.33 0.18 -20.67
N LEU A 226 -8.64 -0.53 -19.77
CA LEU A 226 -7.33 -0.09 -19.26
C LEU A 226 -6.28 -0.06 -20.38
N ALA A 227 -6.22 -1.10 -21.20
CA ALA A 227 -5.28 -1.18 -22.33
C ALA A 227 -5.54 -0.08 -23.37
N LEU A 228 -6.81 0.13 -23.76
CA LEU A 228 -7.20 1.19 -24.70
C LEU A 228 -6.85 2.58 -24.18
N CYS A 229 -7.08 2.83 -22.89
CA CYS A 229 -6.76 4.13 -22.31
C CYS A 229 -5.27 4.39 -22.18
N TYR A 230 -4.47 3.36 -21.89
CA TYR A 230 -3.01 3.45 -21.97
C TYR A 230 -2.53 3.79 -23.40
N VAL A 231 -3.07 3.13 -24.42
CA VAL A 231 -2.72 3.41 -25.83
C VAL A 231 -3.15 4.82 -26.26
N LEU A 232 -4.38 5.25 -25.92
CA LEU A 232 -4.87 6.59 -26.21
C LEU A 232 -4.00 7.66 -25.52
N PHE A 233 -3.50 7.37 -24.32
CA PHE A 233 -2.60 8.26 -23.60
C PHE A 233 -1.26 8.43 -24.33
N GLU A 234 -0.58 7.33 -24.69
CA GLU A 234 0.67 7.37 -25.47
C GLU A 234 0.48 8.14 -26.79
N TYR A 235 -0.66 7.95 -27.45
CA TYR A 235 -1.01 8.68 -28.67
C TYR A 235 -1.22 10.18 -28.45
N MET A 236 -1.93 10.56 -27.38
CA MET A 236 -2.20 11.97 -27.05
C MET A 236 -0.92 12.69 -26.63
N LEU A 237 -0.02 12.02 -25.91
CA LEU A 237 1.29 12.56 -25.53
C LEU A 237 2.19 12.85 -26.74
N GLY A 238 2.13 12.03 -27.78
CA GLY A 238 2.93 12.23 -28.99
C GLY A 238 2.56 13.48 -29.81
N ASN A 239 1.44 14.14 -29.52
CA ASN A 239 0.85 15.16 -30.39
C ASN A 239 0.67 16.57 -29.77
N ILE A 240 1.08 16.80 -28.51
CA ILE A 240 0.87 18.10 -27.83
C ILE A 240 2.14 18.97 -27.86
N ASP A 241 1.99 20.24 -28.25
CA ASP A 241 3.08 21.23 -28.28
C ASP A 241 3.42 21.72 -26.85
N PHE A 242 4.64 21.43 -26.42
CA PHE A 242 5.17 21.59 -25.05
C PHE A 242 5.19 23.03 -24.51
N ARG A 243 5.04 24.05 -25.36
CA ARG A 243 5.31 25.45 -24.99
C ARG A 243 4.23 26.10 -24.11
N ILE A 244 2.95 25.78 -24.33
CA ILE A 244 1.80 26.35 -23.57
C ILE A 244 1.78 25.85 -22.11
N LEU A 245 2.40 24.70 -21.90
CA LEU A 245 2.27 23.88 -20.73
C LEU A 245 3.27 24.28 -19.61
N SER A 246 4.47 24.70 -19.97
CA SER A 246 5.50 25.20 -19.04
C SER A 246 5.09 26.46 -18.23
N GLN A 247 4.08 27.21 -18.67
CA GLN A 247 3.71 28.50 -18.07
C GLN A 247 2.91 28.41 -16.76
N ILE A 248 2.36 27.22 -16.43
CA ILE A 248 1.44 27.05 -15.28
C ILE A 248 2.14 26.40 -14.06
N GLY A 249 3.42 26.03 -14.17
CA GLY A 249 4.22 25.53 -13.03
C GLY A 249 3.77 24.18 -12.45
N LEU A 250 2.79 23.52 -13.07
CA LEU A 250 2.42 22.13 -12.83
C LEU A 250 3.09 21.27 -13.89
N GLY A 251 3.79 20.19 -13.51
CA GLY A 251 4.21 19.17 -14.48
C GLY A 251 2.97 18.51 -15.11
N ILE A 252 2.73 18.76 -16.40
CA ILE A 252 1.54 18.29 -17.13
C ILE A 252 1.47 16.78 -17.26
N TYR A 253 2.62 16.14 -17.22
CA TYR A 253 2.77 14.70 -17.23
C TYR A 253 2.31 14.03 -15.92
N GLU A 254 2.30 14.73 -14.78
CA GLU A 254 1.95 14.11 -13.50
C GLU A 254 0.45 14.25 -13.23
N VAL A 255 -0.11 15.41 -13.51
CA VAL A 255 -1.52 15.72 -13.22
C VAL A 255 -2.48 14.96 -14.13
N HIS A 256 -2.22 14.92 -15.44
CA HIS A 256 -3.16 14.31 -16.40
C HIS A 256 -3.08 12.77 -16.43
N THR A 257 -1.91 12.19 -16.19
CA THR A 257 -1.69 10.73 -16.13
C THR A 257 -2.32 10.13 -14.88
N MET A 258 -2.23 10.83 -13.75
CA MET A 258 -2.94 10.44 -12.53
C MET A 258 -4.45 10.52 -12.70
N ILE A 259 -5.00 11.58 -13.31
CA ILE A 259 -6.46 11.73 -13.46
C ILE A 259 -7.05 10.62 -14.34
N ILE A 260 -6.43 10.34 -15.49
CA ILE A 260 -7.00 9.42 -16.48
C ILE A 260 -6.83 7.96 -16.02
N ALA A 261 -5.65 7.54 -15.56
CA ALA A 261 -5.46 6.20 -15.00
C ALA A 261 -6.39 5.95 -13.80
N SER A 262 -6.61 6.99 -12.98
CA SER A 262 -7.51 6.91 -11.83
C SER A 262 -8.99 6.97 -12.19
N CYS A 263 -9.40 7.40 -13.40
CA CYS A 263 -10.78 7.33 -13.88
C CYS A 263 -11.14 5.94 -14.46
N ILE A 264 -10.17 5.27 -15.09
CA ILE A 264 -10.39 4.00 -15.78
C ILE A 264 -10.24 2.80 -14.85
N ALA A 265 -9.24 2.81 -13.96
CA ALA A 265 -9.15 1.83 -12.88
C ALA A 265 -10.39 1.90 -11.97
N LEU A 266 -10.96 3.08 -11.81
CA LEU A 266 -12.20 3.33 -11.08
C LEU A 266 -13.43 2.65 -11.67
N LEU A 267 -13.63 2.86 -12.97
CA LEU A 267 -14.84 2.42 -13.65
C LEU A 267 -14.83 0.90 -13.69
N ALA A 268 -13.66 0.31 -13.94
CA ALA A 268 -13.40 -1.10 -13.79
C ALA A 268 -13.68 -1.62 -12.37
N THR A 269 -13.14 -0.95 -11.34
CA THR A 269 -13.29 -1.38 -9.95
C THR A 269 -14.73 -1.24 -9.45
N VAL A 270 -15.43 -0.17 -9.78
CA VAL A 270 -16.84 0.04 -9.39
C VAL A 270 -17.72 -1.04 -10.02
N VAL A 271 -17.54 -1.35 -11.30
CA VAL A 271 -18.37 -2.37 -11.98
C VAL A 271 -18.01 -3.79 -11.50
N LEU A 272 -16.73 -4.07 -11.23
CA LEU A 272 -16.27 -5.39 -10.72
C LEU A 272 -16.73 -5.66 -9.29
N PHE A 273 -16.63 -4.65 -8.43
CA PHE A 273 -16.78 -4.84 -7.01
C PHE A 273 -18.20 -4.53 -6.51
N HIS A 274 -18.99 -3.70 -7.20
CA HIS A 274 -20.31 -3.29 -6.70
C HIS A 274 -21.23 -4.46 -6.31
N PRO A 275 -21.47 -5.48 -7.15
CA PRO A 275 -22.39 -6.57 -6.78
C PRO A 275 -21.90 -7.37 -5.57
N ILE A 276 -20.58 -7.52 -5.46
CA ILE A 276 -19.93 -8.34 -4.44
C ILE A 276 -19.82 -7.57 -3.13
N LEU A 277 -19.37 -6.32 -3.16
CA LEU A 277 -19.32 -5.46 -1.98
C LEU A 277 -20.73 -5.22 -1.43
N CYS A 278 -21.75 -5.11 -2.28
CA CYS A 278 -23.14 -5.08 -1.83
C CYS A 278 -23.58 -6.42 -1.19
N CYS A 279 -23.12 -7.55 -1.71
CA CYS A 279 -23.35 -8.86 -1.10
C CYS A 279 -22.67 -8.98 0.28
N ILE A 280 -21.38 -8.61 0.36
CA ILE A 280 -20.60 -8.58 1.61
C ILE A 280 -21.24 -7.63 2.61
N ALA A 281 -21.65 -6.43 2.18
CA ALA A 281 -22.32 -5.48 3.04
C ALA A 281 -23.64 -6.05 3.57
N ARG A 282 -24.44 -6.71 2.74
CA ARG A 282 -25.70 -7.33 3.18
C ARG A 282 -25.49 -8.45 4.20
N ILE A 283 -24.45 -9.25 4.03
CA ILE A 283 -24.17 -10.43 4.88
C ILE A 283 -23.41 -10.05 6.14
N SER A 284 -22.56 -9.03 6.08
CA SER A 284 -21.82 -8.56 7.25
C SER A 284 -22.78 -8.02 8.30
N LYS A 285 -22.68 -8.54 9.53
CA LYS A 285 -23.42 -8.02 10.69
C LYS A 285 -22.80 -6.72 11.23
N ASP A 286 -21.60 -6.33 10.79
CA ASP A 286 -20.91 -5.14 11.27
C ASP A 286 -21.27 -3.91 10.41
N ARG A 287 -22.11 -3.03 10.96
CA ARG A 287 -22.52 -1.76 10.33
C ARG A 287 -21.34 -0.86 9.93
N SER A 288 -20.25 -0.86 10.70
CA SER A 288 -19.07 -0.06 10.36
C SER A 288 -18.34 -0.60 9.12
N LEU A 289 -18.28 -1.93 8.96
CA LEU A 289 -17.72 -2.54 7.75
C LEU A 289 -18.60 -2.24 6.54
N GLN A 290 -19.92 -2.33 6.68
CA GLN A 290 -20.86 -1.98 5.59
C GLN A 290 -20.66 -0.54 5.12
N LEU A 291 -20.61 0.42 6.06
CA LEU A 291 -20.40 1.83 5.75
C LEU A 291 -19.05 2.06 5.07
N LEU A 292 -17.99 1.39 5.51
CA LEU A 292 -16.67 1.47 4.87
C LEU A 292 -16.68 0.93 3.45
N LEU A 293 -17.36 -0.18 3.18
CA LEU A 293 -17.47 -0.75 1.84
C LEU A 293 -18.26 0.17 0.90
N ILE A 294 -19.38 0.75 1.37
CA ILE A 294 -20.18 1.71 0.60
C ILE A 294 -19.37 2.98 0.35
N ALA A 295 -18.75 3.54 1.38
CA ALA A 295 -17.94 4.75 1.26
C ALA A 295 -16.71 4.52 0.38
N PHE A 296 -16.12 3.31 0.37
CA PHE A 296 -15.06 2.93 -0.56
C PHE A 296 -15.56 2.93 -2.01
N ILE A 297 -16.75 2.37 -2.29
CA ILE A 297 -17.35 2.43 -3.63
C ILE A 297 -17.62 3.89 -4.05
N VAL A 298 -18.22 4.70 -3.16
CA VAL A 298 -18.51 6.11 -3.44
C VAL A 298 -17.22 6.89 -3.66
N GLY A 299 -16.22 6.66 -2.80
CA GLY A 299 -14.88 7.23 -2.90
C GLY A 299 -14.27 6.91 -4.26
N LEU A 300 -14.32 5.64 -4.66
CA LEU A 300 -13.91 5.22 -6.00
C LEU A 300 -14.71 6.01 -7.02
N VAL A 301 -16.03 5.87 -7.17
CA VAL A 301 -16.85 6.58 -8.19
C VAL A 301 -16.54 8.09 -8.30
N THR A 302 -16.20 8.76 -7.20
CA THR A 302 -15.95 10.20 -7.14
C THR A 302 -14.49 10.64 -7.28
N ILE A 303 -13.53 9.73 -7.50
CA ILE A 303 -12.12 10.09 -7.80
C ILE A 303 -11.97 11.08 -8.98
N PRO A 304 -12.77 11.05 -10.08
CA PRO A 304 -12.64 11.99 -11.20
C PRO A 304 -12.92 13.43 -10.77
N LEU A 305 -13.61 13.61 -9.64
CA LEU A 305 -13.92 14.90 -9.04
C LEU A 305 -12.86 15.34 -8.03
N PHE A 306 -11.74 14.61 -7.90
CA PHE A 306 -10.69 14.72 -6.87
C PHE A 306 -11.15 14.49 -5.42
N VAL A 307 -12.41 14.80 -5.07
CA VAL A 307 -13.01 14.57 -3.75
C VAL A 307 -13.02 13.08 -3.38
N GLY A 308 -13.10 12.19 -4.36
CA GLY A 308 -13.07 10.75 -4.10
C GLY A 308 -11.71 10.21 -3.65
N ILE A 309 -10.60 10.91 -3.92
CA ILE A 309 -9.25 10.47 -3.52
C ILE A 309 -9.13 10.34 -2.00
N PRO A 310 -9.39 11.40 -1.19
CA PRO A 310 -9.30 11.28 0.27
C PRO A 310 -10.32 10.29 0.83
N ILE A 311 -11.53 10.21 0.26
CA ILE A 311 -12.54 9.24 0.68
C ILE A 311 -12.03 7.81 0.44
N THR A 312 -11.46 7.53 -0.73
CA THR A 312 -10.92 6.21 -1.08
C THR A 312 -9.77 5.83 -0.17
N ILE A 313 -8.83 6.75 0.09
CA ILE A 313 -7.69 6.49 0.98
C ILE A 313 -8.18 6.16 2.40
N LEU A 314 -9.04 7.01 2.97
CA LEU A 314 -9.55 6.82 4.34
C LEU A 314 -10.36 5.53 4.48
N THR A 315 -11.20 5.22 3.50
CA THR A 315 -12.03 4.02 3.52
C THR A 315 -11.22 2.76 3.25
N TYR A 316 -10.22 2.81 2.36
CA TYR A 316 -9.26 1.74 2.15
C TYR A 316 -8.48 1.43 3.43
N LEU A 317 -7.95 2.45 4.12
CA LEU A 317 -7.30 2.28 5.42
C LEU A 317 -8.26 1.69 6.46
N GLY A 318 -9.50 2.16 6.51
CA GLY A 318 -10.55 1.60 7.37
C GLY A 318 -10.83 0.13 7.07
N LEU A 319 -10.88 -0.27 5.79
CA LEU A 319 -11.04 -1.66 5.36
C LEU A 319 -9.84 -2.53 5.76
N ILE A 320 -8.61 -2.03 5.63
CA ILE A 320 -7.40 -2.72 6.11
C ILE A 320 -7.45 -2.91 7.63
N LEU A 321 -7.84 -1.87 8.38
CA LEU A 321 -8.01 -1.95 9.84
C LEU A 321 -9.10 -2.97 10.23
N LYS A 322 -10.15 -3.10 9.42
CA LYS A 322 -11.25 -4.06 9.57
C LYS A 322 -11.02 -5.38 8.83
N SER A 323 -9.80 -5.64 8.34
CA SER A 323 -9.48 -6.86 7.60
C SER A 323 -9.88 -8.17 8.30
N PRO A 324 -9.81 -8.33 9.65
CA PRO A 324 -10.29 -9.56 10.29
C PRO A 324 -11.79 -9.79 10.07
N LYS A 325 -12.60 -8.74 10.16
CA LYS A 325 -14.06 -8.80 9.95
C LYS A 325 -14.43 -8.96 8.48
N LEU A 326 -13.66 -8.34 7.59
CA LEU A 326 -13.79 -8.54 6.16
C LEU A 326 -13.54 -10.02 5.80
N LEU A 327 -12.49 -10.62 6.39
CA LEU A 327 -12.13 -12.02 6.18
C LEU A 327 -13.20 -12.99 6.71
N GLU A 328 -13.75 -12.70 7.89
CA GLU A 328 -14.87 -13.45 8.48
C GLU A 328 -16.12 -13.39 7.59
N ALA A 329 -16.47 -12.21 7.08
CA ALA A 329 -17.60 -12.03 6.17
C ALA A 329 -17.40 -12.82 4.86
N LEU A 330 -16.23 -12.70 4.23
CA LEU A 330 -15.89 -13.44 3.02
C LEU A 330 -15.92 -14.96 3.23
N SER A 331 -15.36 -15.45 4.34
CA SER A 331 -15.37 -16.88 4.69
C SER A 331 -16.78 -17.41 4.96
N THR A 332 -17.67 -16.57 5.49
CA THR A 332 -19.07 -16.92 5.72
C THR A 332 -19.82 -17.07 4.40
N ILE A 333 -19.61 -16.15 3.46
CA ILE A 333 -20.16 -16.24 2.10
C ILE A 333 -19.72 -17.54 1.42
N GLU A 334 -18.45 -17.90 1.52
CA GLU A 334 -17.94 -19.14 0.91
C GLU A 334 -18.64 -20.38 1.45
N ARG A 335 -18.81 -20.44 2.77
CA ARG A 335 -19.46 -21.57 3.44
C ARG A 335 -20.93 -21.69 3.06
N GLU A 336 -21.66 -20.57 3.00
CA GLU A 336 -23.07 -20.54 2.56
C GLU A 336 -23.22 -20.97 1.09
N VAL A 337 -22.32 -20.52 0.21
CA VAL A 337 -22.34 -20.94 -1.21
C VAL A 337 -22.07 -22.44 -1.32
N LEU A 338 -21.10 -22.97 -0.58
CA LEU A 338 -20.79 -24.40 -0.59
C LEU A 338 -21.93 -25.27 -0.05
N SER A 339 -22.64 -24.83 1.01
CA SER A 339 -23.78 -25.58 1.53
C SER A 339 -24.94 -25.64 0.53
N THR A 340 -25.27 -24.52 -0.13
CA THR A 340 -26.35 -24.53 -1.14
C THR A 340 -26.08 -25.40 -2.36
N HIS A 341 -24.81 -25.63 -2.72
CA HIS A 341 -24.46 -26.58 -3.79
C HIS A 341 -24.54 -28.04 -3.34
N ALA A 342 -24.27 -28.33 -2.07
CA ALA A 342 -24.38 -29.68 -1.53
C ALA A 342 -25.84 -30.17 -1.48
N ASP A 343 -26.82 -29.28 -1.25
CA ASP A 343 -28.24 -29.64 -1.23
C ASP A 343 -28.84 -29.90 -2.63
N LEU A 344 -28.11 -29.55 -3.70
CA LEU A 344 -28.54 -29.70 -5.10
C LEU A 344 -27.92 -30.94 -5.79
N CYS A 345 -27.04 -31.67 -5.11
CA CYS A 345 -26.38 -32.90 -5.57
C CYS A 345 -26.81 -34.07 -4.70
#